data_AF-A0A5C7QKA4-F1
#
_entry.id   AF-A0A5C7QKA4-F1
#
_cell.length_a   1.000
_cell.length_b   1.000
_cell.length_c   1.000
_cell.angle_alpha   90.00
_cell.angle_beta   90.00
_cell.angle_gamma   90.00
#
_symmetry.space_group_name_H-M   'P 1'
#
loop_
_entity.id
_entity.type
_entity.pdbx_description
1 polymer ?
#
loop_
_entity_poly.entity_id
_entity_poly.type
_entity_poly.pdbx_seq_one_letter_code
_entity_poly.pdbx_strand_id
1 'polypeptide(L)'
;MALATATTWQSGRIATGEYIPVGGQSNWQTLIAAGEVATLDAATLTNPDTQIASTRAPIKLLGGGTNLLVRLKYDVGFALTTNPVIKVFGRTGTDGWMPLVNQAALTLTTLVIDTTNDTSDGTFKYTTVYVSLQAMDLLGCQEIVGGVTTALSGVGTTSNAVVQFKVI
;
A
#
# COMPACT_ATOMS: atom_id res chain seq x y z
N MET A 1 45.03 11.54 50.63
CA MET A 1 44.67 12.20 49.36
C MET A 1 44.50 11.09 48.32
N ALA A 2 43.27 10.65 48.09
CA ALA A 2 42.97 9.48 47.27
C ALA A 2 42.72 9.90 45.81
N LEU A 3 43.44 9.27 44.89
CA LEU A 3 43.40 9.55 43.45
C LEU A 3 42.18 8.83 42.84
N ALA A 4 41.25 9.56 42.23
CA ALA A 4 40.09 8.99 41.57
C ALA A 4 40.49 8.35 40.23
N THR A 5 40.20 7.06 40.06
CA THR A 5 40.45 6.30 38.83
C THR A 5 39.44 6.73 37.75
N ALA A 6 39.94 7.25 36.63
CA ALA A 6 39.12 7.67 35.50
C ALA A 6 38.45 6.47 34.81
N THR A 7 37.12 6.46 34.79
CA THR A 7 36.32 5.51 34.00
C THR A 7 36.46 5.86 32.52
N THR A 8 37.21 5.07 31.77
CA THR A 8 37.29 5.19 30.32
C THR A 8 35.94 4.82 29.70
N TRP A 9 35.27 5.78 29.08
CA TRP A 9 34.14 5.55 28.20
C TRP A 9 34.60 4.70 27.01
N GLN A 10 34.24 3.43 26.98
CA GLN A 10 34.37 2.62 25.78
C GLN A 10 33.33 3.13 24.78
N SER A 11 33.76 3.93 23.81
CA SER A 11 32.93 4.23 22.63
C SER A 11 32.79 2.93 21.82
N GLY A 12 31.79 2.13 22.17
CA GLY A 12 31.35 1.04 21.32
C GLY A 12 30.90 1.64 20.00
N ARG A 13 31.73 1.50 18.96
CA ARG A 13 31.25 1.69 17.58
C ARG A 13 30.18 0.64 17.37
N ILE A 14 28.91 1.04 17.27
CA ILE A 14 27.85 0.19 16.73
C ILE A 14 28.22 -0.04 15.27
N ALA A 15 28.89 -1.16 15.02
CA ALA A 15 29.41 -1.55 13.72
C ALA A 15 28.28 -2.19 12.89
N THR A 16 27.27 -1.40 12.55
CA THR A 16 26.33 -1.57 11.44
C THR A 16 25.59 -0.25 11.36
N GLY A 17 25.82 0.54 10.32
CA GLY A 17 25.08 1.79 10.13
C GLY A 17 23.59 1.48 10.11
N GLU A 18 22.87 1.93 11.13
CA GLU A 18 21.41 1.89 11.14
C GLU A 18 20.94 2.84 10.03
N TYR A 19 20.41 2.27 8.95
CA TYR A 19 19.81 3.06 7.90
C TYR A 19 18.45 3.55 8.42
N ILE A 20 18.44 4.76 8.97
CA ILE A 20 17.19 5.44 9.32
C ILE A 20 16.68 6.10 8.03
N PRO A 21 15.58 5.62 7.43
CA PRO A 21 15.04 6.23 6.23
C PRO A 21 14.61 7.66 6.54
N VAL A 22 15.33 8.64 5.99
CA VAL A 22 14.92 10.05 5.99
C VAL A 22 13.97 10.27 4.82
N GLY A 23 12.67 10.10 5.09
CA GLY A 23 11.53 10.46 4.23
C GLY A 23 11.75 10.37 2.72
N GLY A 24 11.81 9.15 2.17
CA GLY A 24 11.78 8.93 0.73
C GLY A 24 10.34 8.78 0.25
N GLN A 25 9.95 9.53 -0.79
CA GLN A 25 8.66 9.32 -1.45
C GLN A 25 8.84 8.76 -2.86
N SER A 26 8.07 7.73 -3.19
CA SER A 26 7.99 7.23 -4.57
C SER A 26 7.00 8.03 -5.42
N ASN A 27 7.04 7.84 -6.74
CA ASN A 27 5.92 8.17 -7.60
C ASN A 27 4.77 7.18 -7.38
N TRP A 28 3.56 7.56 -7.82
CA TRP A 28 2.44 6.62 -7.89
C TRP A 28 2.72 5.54 -8.94
N GLN A 29 2.55 4.28 -8.56
CA GLN A 29 2.76 3.11 -9.40
C GLN A 29 1.51 2.22 -9.37
N THR A 30 1.37 1.36 -10.37
CA THR A 30 0.20 0.46 -10.47
C THR A 30 0.33 -0.70 -9.47
N LEU A 31 -0.70 -0.90 -8.64
CA LEU A 31 -0.85 -2.05 -7.75
C LEU A 31 -1.76 -3.12 -8.37
N ILE A 32 -2.92 -2.70 -8.89
CA ILE A 32 -3.89 -3.56 -9.59
C ILE A 32 -4.14 -2.93 -10.95
N ALA A 33 -4.01 -3.72 -12.02
CA ALA A 33 -4.05 -3.23 -13.38
C ALA A 33 -5.44 -2.72 -13.78
N ALA A 34 -5.51 -2.07 -14.95
CA ALA A 34 -6.72 -1.45 -15.47
C ALA A 34 -7.85 -2.49 -15.63
N GLY A 35 -9.03 -2.20 -15.09
CA GLY A 35 -10.21 -3.06 -15.18
C GLY A 35 -10.24 -4.21 -14.17
N GLU A 36 -9.10 -4.60 -13.62
CA GLU A 36 -9.03 -5.73 -12.68
C GLU A 36 -9.70 -5.42 -11.33
N VAL A 37 -9.83 -4.14 -10.95
CA VAL A 37 -10.53 -3.73 -9.72
C VAL A 37 -12.03 -4.01 -9.76
N ALA A 38 -12.61 -4.23 -10.95
CA ALA A 38 -14.00 -4.65 -11.11
C ALA A 38 -14.21 -6.16 -11.02
N THR A 39 -13.14 -6.94 -10.79
CA THR A 39 -13.18 -8.38 -10.62
C THR A 39 -12.82 -8.74 -9.18
N LEU A 40 -13.67 -9.52 -8.53
CA LEU A 40 -13.41 -10.05 -7.20
C LEU A 40 -12.37 -11.17 -7.29
N ASP A 41 -11.30 -11.10 -6.49
CA ASP A 41 -10.37 -12.22 -6.33
C ASP A 41 -10.95 -13.26 -5.35
N ALA A 42 -11.27 -12.82 -4.13
CA ALA A 42 -11.98 -13.63 -3.14
C ALA A 42 -12.66 -12.73 -2.11
N ALA A 43 -13.85 -13.12 -1.63
CA ALA A 43 -14.52 -12.40 -0.54
C ALA A 43 -13.67 -12.35 0.74
N THR A 44 -12.91 -13.41 1.00
CA THR A 44 -11.95 -13.50 2.10
C THR A 44 -10.58 -13.90 1.55
N LEU A 45 -9.66 -12.93 1.47
CA LEU A 45 -8.28 -13.16 1.05
C LEU A 45 -7.40 -13.56 2.24
N THR A 46 -6.86 -14.78 2.19
CA THR A 46 -5.96 -15.39 3.17
C THR A 46 -4.63 -15.83 2.57
N ASN A 47 -4.61 -16.26 1.31
CA ASN A 47 -3.41 -16.69 0.60
C ASN A 47 -3.27 -15.97 -0.75
N PRO A 48 -2.37 -14.99 -0.87
CA PRO A 48 -2.14 -14.25 -2.11
C PRO A 48 -1.71 -15.12 -3.29
N ASP A 49 -0.91 -16.16 -3.07
CA ASP A 49 -0.32 -16.95 -4.16
C ASP A 49 -1.36 -17.74 -4.96
N THR A 50 -2.51 -18.05 -4.34
CA THR A 50 -3.55 -18.88 -4.96
C THR A 50 -4.85 -18.13 -5.24
N GLN A 51 -5.09 -17.00 -4.55
CA GLN A 51 -6.35 -16.28 -4.64
C GLN A 51 -6.27 -15.02 -5.49
N ILE A 52 -5.12 -14.36 -5.56
CA ILE A 52 -4.95 -13.17 -6.39
C ILE A 52 -4.67 -13.60 -7.83
N ALA A 53 -5.29 -12.92 -8.80
CA ALA A 53 -5.05 -13.18 -10.21
C ALA A 53 -3.53 -13.25 -10.53
N SER A 54 -3.11 -14.30 -11.23
CA SER A 54 -1.71 -14.56 -11.57
C SER A 54 -1.08 -13.50 -12.48
N THR A 55 -1.90 -12.63 -13.08
CA THR A 55 -1.47 -11.44 -13.83
C THR A 55 -0.85 -10.38 -12.91
N ARG A 56 -1.11 -10.41 -11.59
CA ARG A 56 -0.60 -9.44 -10.62
C ARG A 56 0.71 -9.93 -10.00
N ALA A 57 1.81 -9.54 -10.63
CA ALA A 57 3.13 -9.81 -10.09
C ALA A 57 3.38 -9.03 -8.78
N PRO A 58 4.06 -9.64 -7.79
CA PRO A 58 4.58 -8.92 -6.64
C PRO A 58 5.44 -7.73 -7.06
N ILE A 59 5.22 -6.60 -6.39
CA ILE A 59 6.02 -5.40 -6.55
C ILE A 59 7.19 -5.47 -5.58
N LYS A 60 8.40 -5.29 -6.08
CA LYS A 60 9.62 -5.21 -5.27
C LYS A 60 9.89 -3.78 -4.82
N LEU A 61 10.01 -3.58 -3.52
CA LEU A 61 10.39 -2.34 -2.89
C LEU A 61 11.92 -2.28 -2.78
N LEU A 62 12.53 -1.27 -3.40
CA LEU A 62 13.99 -1.10 -3.40
C LEU A 62 14.52 -0.38 -2.13
N GLY A 63 13.72 -0.38 -1.06
CA GLY A 63 13.94 0.40 0.17
C GLY A 63 13.50 1.86 0.05
N GLY A 64 13.43 2.57 1.18
CA GLY A 64 13.29 4.04 1.21
C GLY A 64 11.99 4.62 1.77
N GLY A 65 11.06 3.83 2.30
CA GLY A 65 9.90 4.35 3.03
C GLY A 65 9.33 3.33 4.01
N THR A 66 8.50 3.81 4.94
CA THR A 66 7.93 3.01 6.02
C THR A 66 6.45 2.73 5.82
N ASN A 67 5.78 3.56 5.02
CA ASN A 67 4.35 3.45 4.81
C ASN A 67 4.00 3.31 3.32
N LEU A 68 2.91 2.59 3.07
CA LEU A 68 2.27 2.46 1.78
C LEU A 68 0.96 3.24 1.78
N LEU A 69 0.78 4.09 0.76
CA LEU A 69 -0.49 4.71 0.44
C LEU A 69 -1.10 4.00 -0.76
N VAL A 70 -2.43 3.87 -0.78
CA VAL A 70 -3.16 3.29 -1.91
C VAL A 70 -4.32 4.21 -2.31
N ARG A 71 -4.53 4.38 -3.62
CA ARG A 71 -5.64 5.14 -4.19
C ARG A 71 -6.23 4.43 -5.40
N LEU A 72 -7.44 4.80 -5.76
CA LEU A 72 -8.07 4.40 -7.01
C LEU A 72 -8.02 5.56 -8.02
N LYS A 73 -7.59 5.26 -9.24
CA LYS A 73 -7.77 6.09 -10.44
C LYS A 73 -8.98 5.54 -11.20
N TYR A 74 -9.93 6.39 -11.58
CA TYR A 74 -11.16 5.99 -12.29
C TYR A 74 -11.60 7.05 -13.30
N ASP A 75 -12.42 6.69 -14.30
CA ASP A 75 -12.86 7.62 -15.34
C ASP A 75 -13.77 8.74 -14.78
N VAL A 76 -13.60 9.96 -15.29
CA VAL A 76 -14.56 11.05 -15.02
C VAL A 76 -15.95 10.64 -15.54
N GLY A 77 -16.99 10.90 -14.74
CA GLY A 77 -18.37 10.54 -15.09
C GLY A 77 -18.77 9.12 -14.69
N PHE A 78 -17.86 8.34 -14.09
CA PHE A 78 -18.22 7.07 -13.44
C PHE A 78 -19.25 7.30 -12.34
N ALA A 79 -20.36 6.58 -12.38
CA ALA A 79 -21.41 6.62 -11.37
C ALA A 79 -21.30 5.39 -10.45
N LEU A 80 -20.86 5.62 -9.23
CA LEU A 80 -20.60 4.58 -8.23
C LEU A 80 -21.86 3.82 -7.83
N THR A 81 -21.76 2.48 -7.75
CA THR A 81 -22.70 1.62 -7.03
C THR A 81 -22.04 1.01 -5.79
N THR A 82 -20.82 0.47 -5.93
CA THR A 82 -20.06 -0.14 -4.81
C THR A 82 -18.61 0.31 -4.84
N ASN A 83 -18.10 0.77 -3.69
CA ASN A 83 -16.68 1.07 -3.51
C ASN A 83 -15.87 -0.23 -3.48
N PRO A 84 -14.71 -0.29 -4.14
CA PRO A 84 -13.86 -1.45 -4.05
C PRO A 84 -13.18 -1.51 -2.68
N VAL A 85 -13.06 -2.73 -2.17
CA VAL A 85 -12.31 -3.02 -0.95
C VAL A 85 -11.13 -3.88 -1.34
N ILE A 86 -9.95 -3.47 -0.91
CA ILE A 86 -8.70 -4.16 -1.19
C ILE A 86 -8.05 -4.67 0.09
N LYS A 87 -7.23 -5.70 -0.08
CA LYS A 87 -6.30 -6.21 0.93
C LYS A 87 -4.90 -6.21 0.35
N VAL A 88 -3.95 -5.64 1.07
CA VAL A 88 -2.54 -5.62 0.68
C VAL A 88 -1.78 -6.58 1.57
N PHE A 89 -0.89 -7.35 0.95
CA PHE A 89 0.02 -8.25 1.62
C PHE A 89 1.45 -7.82 1.37
N GLY A 90 2.30 -8.06 2.36
CA GLY A 90 3.74 -7.89 2.23
C GLY A 90 4.48 -9.16 2.62
N ARG A 91 5.71 -9.31 2.13
CA ARG A 91 6.66 -10.32 2.59
C ARG A 91 8.11 -9.87 2.41
N THR A 92 9.04 -10.64 2.96
CA THR A 92 10.48 -10.47 2.77
C THR A 92 11.07 -11.75 2.17
N GLY A 93 11.68 -11.66 1.00
CA GLY A 93 12.25 -12.83 0.31
C GLY A 93 11.21 -13.93 0.06
N THR A 94 11.45 -15.12 0.61
CA THR A 94 10.58 -16.31 0.45
C THR A 94 9.63 -16.52 1.64
N ASP A 95 9.54 -15.56 2.55
CA ASP A 95 8.65 -15.67 3.71
C ASP A 95 7.18 -15.72 3.28
N GLY A 96 6.34 -16.25 4.18
CA GLY A 96 4.90 -16.25 3.98
C GLY A 96 4.35 -14.83 3.85
N TRP A 97 3.36 -14.67 2.98
CA TRP A 97 2.63 -13.41 2.88
C TRP A 97 1.95 -13.06 4.19
N MET A 98 2.15 -11.83 4.66
CA MET A 98 1.43 -11.28 5.80
C MET A 98 0.55 -10.11 5.38
N PRO A 99 -0.68 -10.00 5.93
CA PRO A 99 -1.53 -8.87 5.63
C PRO A 99 -0.95 -7.59 6.24
N LEU A 100 -0.87 -6.52 5.45
CA LEU A 100 -0.47 -5.22 5.97
C LEU A 100 -1.66 -4.56 6.68
N VAL A 101 -1.37 -3.88 7.78
CA VAL A 101 -2.36 -3.17 8.59
C VAL A 101 -2.28 -1.68 8.31
N ASN A 102 -3.43 -1.03 8.18
CA ASN A 102 -3.50 0.42 8.11
C ASN A 102 -3.44 1.06 9.51
N GLN A 103 -3.29 2.39 9.56
CA GLN A 103 -3.28 3.15 10.83
C GLN A 103 -4.56 3.00 11.67
N ALA A 104 -5.67 2.55 11.07
CA ALA A 104 -6.91 2.20 11.77
C ALA A 104 -6.94 0.75 12.31
N ALA A 105 -5.80 0.04 12.29
CA ALA A 105 -5.66 -1.37 12.69
C ALA A 105 -6.55 -2.35 11.88
N LEU A 106 -6.87 -2.00 10.63
CA LEU A 106 -7.62 -2.85 9.70
C LEU A 106 -6.70 -3.40 8.62
N THR A 107 -6.96 -4.64 8.19
CA THR A 107 -6.25 -5.27 7.05
C THR A 107 -6.94 -5.02 5.72
N LEU A 108 -8.16 -4.49 5.75
CA LEU A 108 -8.94 -4.12 4.57
C LEU A 108 -8.96 -2.60 4.42
N THR A 109 -8.87 -2.14 3.18
CA THR A 109 -8.96 -0.71 2.84
C THR A 109 -10.02 -0.50 1.78
N THR A 110 -11.06 0.23 2.14
CA THR A 110 -12.08 0.70 1.20
C THR A 110 -11.57 1.94 0.48
N LEU A 111 -11.53 1.88 -0.86
CA LEU A 111 -11.18 3.03 -1.69
C LEU A 111 -12.47 3.81 -1.95
N VAL A 112 -12.75 4.77 -1.08
CA VAL A 112 -13.99 5.56 -1.13
C VAL A 112 -13.91 6.53 -2.30
N ILE A 113 -14.77 6.31 -3.29
CA ILE A 113 -14.98 7.22 -4.42
C ILE A 113 -15.90 8.36 -3.95
N ASP A 114 -15.41 9.59 -4.10
CA ASP A 114 -16.21 10.80 -3.99
C ASP A 114 -16.27 11.46 -5.37
N THR A 115 -17.32 11.16 -6.12
CA THR A 115 -17.50 11.68 -7.49
C THR A 115 -17.64 13.20 -7.53
N THR A 116 -17.82 13.88 -6.40
CA THR A 116 -17.90 15.35 -6.33
C THR A 116 -16.52 15.94 -6.02
N ASN A 117 -15.86 15.47 -4.97
CA ASN A 117 -14.68 16.13 -4.40
C ASN A 117 -13.33 15.48 -4.76
N ASP A 118 -13.32 14.29 -5.36
CA ASP A 118 -12.08 13.66 -5.79
C ASP A 118 -11.33 14.53 -6.81
N THR A 119 -10.00 14.55 -6.67
CA THR A 119 -9.11 15.32 -7.56
C THR A 119 -9.26 14.80 -8.99
N SER A 120 -9.31 15.71 -9.96
CA SER A 120 -9.50 15.39 -11.38
C SER A 120 -8.38 15.98 -12.24
N ASP A 121 -7.95 15.23 -13.26
CA ASP A 121 -7.08 15.74 -14.33
C ASP A 121 -7.85 16.03 -15.65
N GLY A 122 -9.18 15.96 -15.60
CA GLY A 122 -10.07 16.13 -16.75
C GLY A 122 -10.43 14.83 -17.46
N THR A 123 -9.59 13.79 -17.38
CA THR A 123 -9.88 12.45 -17.93
C THR A 123 -10.21 11.46 -16.81
N PHE A 124 -9.45 11.51 -15.73
CA PHE A 124 -9.55 10.63 -14.58
C PHE A 124 -9.76 11.41 -13.29
N LYS A 125 -10.45 10.77 -12.36
CA LYS A 125 -10.51 11.15 -10.95
C LYS A 125 -9.68 10.21 -10.10
N TYR A 126 -9.25 10.73 -8.95
CA TYR A 126 -8.38 10.04 -8.01
C TYR A 126 -8.96 10.13 -6.61
N THR A 127 -9.18 8.98 -5.98
CA THR A 127 -9.69 8.94 -4.60
C THR A 127 -8.73 9.65 -3.65
N THR A 128 -9.28 10.47 -2.76
CA THR A 128 -8.50 11.13 -1.71
C THR A 128 -7.89 10.11 -0.74
N VAL A 129 -6.61 10.29 -0.39
CA VAL A 129 -5.91 9.43 0.57
C VAL A 129 -5.62 10.17 1.87
N TYR A 130 -6.11 9.62 2.98
CA TYR A 130 -5.87 10.15 4.32
C TYR A 130 -4.76 9.36 5.00
N VAL A 131 -3.55 9.92 5.05
CA VAL A 131 -2.36 9.26 5.61
C VAL A 131 -2.58 8.80 7.05
N SER A 132 -3.29 9.59 7.87
CA SER A 132 -3.58 9.25 9.27
C SER A 132 -4.50 8.05 9.47
N LEU A 133 -5.17 7.56 8.42
CA LEU A 133 -6.13 6.46 8.50
C LEU A 133 -5.77 5.30 7.57
N GLN A 134 -5.29 5.60 6.37
CA GLN A 134 -5.14 4.64 5.27
C GLN A 134 -3.70 4.26 4.97
N ALA A 135 -2.71 4.94 5.57
CA ALA A 135 -1.32 4.51 5.44
C ALA A 135 -1.16 3.12 6.04
N MET A 136 -0.55 2.20 5.29
CA MET A 136 -0.24 0.85 5.75
C MET A 136 1.23 0.77 6.14
N ASP A 137 1.51 0.24 7.31
CA ASP A 137 2.89 -0.03 7.72
C ASP A 137 3.46 -1.17 6.87
N LEU A 138 4.62 -0.96 6.27
CA LEU A 138 5.32 -1.97 5.49
C LEU A 138 5.97 -3.04 6.36
N LEU A 139 6.19 -2.80 7.66
CA LEU A 139 6.79 -3.76 8.61
C LEU A 139 8.10 -4.39 8.11
N GLY A 140 8.87 -3.64 7.31
CA GLY A 140 10.12 -4.13 6.70
C GLY A 140 9.93 -5.09 5.52
N CYS A 141 8.71 -5.29 5.01
CA CYS A 141 8.46 -6.05 3.79
C CYS A 141 9.18 -5.45 2.60
N GLN A 142 9.72 -6.32 1.75
CA GLN A 142 10.43 -5.98 0.51
C GLN A 142 9.59 -6.25 -0.73
N GLU A 143 8.53 -7.06 -0.61
CA GLU A 143 7.59 -7.32 -1.69
C GLU A 143 6.17 -7.03 -1.21
N ILE A 144 5.34 -6.47 -2.10
CA ILE A 144 3.92 -6.23 -1.84
C ILE A 144 3.06 -6.76 -2.97
N VAL A 145 1.82 -7.15 -2.66
CA VAL A 145 0.80 -7.52 -3.63
C VAL A 145 -0.59 -7.12 -3.13
N GLY A 146 -1.47 -6.71 -4.04
CA GLY A 146 -2.83 -6.27 -3.73
C GLY A 146 -3.88 -7.18 -4.34
N GLY A 147 -4.90 -7.51 -3.55
CA GLY A 147 -6.09 -8.23 -3.99
C GLY A 147 -7.37 -7.47 -3.69
N VAL A 148 -8.43 -7.79 -4.43
CA VAL A 148 -9.76 -7.20 -4.37
C VAL A 148 -10.67 -8.14 -3.59
N THR A 149 -11.21 -7.66 -2.45
CA THR A 149 -12.20 -8.38 -1.63
C THR A 149 -13.63 -7.92 -1.87
N THR A 150 -13.80 -6.75 -2.49
CA THR A 150 -15.09 -6.27 -2.99
C THR A 150 -14.82 -5.54 -4.29
N ALA A 151 -15.44 -5.98 -5.37
CA ALA A 151 -15.23 -5.42 -6.69
C ALA A 151 -15.83 -4.01 -6.81
N LEU A 152 -15.15 -3.14 -7.55
CA LEU A 152 -15.71 -1.88 -8.02
C LEU A 152 -16.93 -2.17 -8.89
N SER A 153 -18.05 -1.54 -8.59
CA SER A 153 -19.23 -1.60 -9.46
C SER A 153 -19.89 -0.24 -9.60
N GLY A 154 -20.49 0.01 -10.75
CA GLY A 154 -21.11 1.28 -11.10
C GLY A 154 -21.55 1.32 -12.55
N VAL A 155 -22.13 2.46 -12.96
CA VAL A 155 -22.47 2.75 -14.35
C VAL A 155 -21.35 3.58 -14.96
N GLY A 156 -20.89 3.19 -16.15
CA GLY A 156 -19.77 3.81 -16.85
C GLY A 156 -18.66 2.81 -17.16
N THR A 157 -17.48 3.32 -17.54
CA THR A 157 -16.32 2.48 -17.86
C THR A 157 -15.58 2.13 -16.57
N THR A 158 -15.41 0.83 -16.32
CA THR A 158 -14.52 0.32 -15.27
C THR A 158 -13.19 -0.18 -15.82
N SER A 159 -13.09 -0.40 -17.14
CA SER A 159 -11.91 -0.97 -17.80
C SER A 159 -10.65 -0.12 -17.65
N ASN A 160 -10.76 1.19 -17.38
CA ASN A 160 -9.61 2.05 -17.13
C ASN A 160 -9.33 2.27 -15.63
N ALA A 161 -10.14 1.69 -14.74
CA ALA A 161 -9.96 1.87 -13.31
C ALA A 161 -8.73 1.10 -12.82
N VAL A 162 -7.82 1.79 -12.15
CA VAL A 162 -6.50 1.27 -11.73
C VAL A 162 -6.31 1.58 -10.25
N VAL A 163 -5.90 0.58 -9.47
CA VAL A 163 -5.45 0.83 -8.10
C VAL A 163 -3.97 1.17 -8.16
N GLN A 164 -3.60 2.31 -7.58
CA GLN A 164 -2.24 2.80 -7.53
C GLN A 164 -1.73 2.83 -6.09
N PHE A 165 -0.43 2.60 -5.92
CA PHE A 165 0.24 2.73 -4.65
C PHE A 165 1.37 3.75 -4.71
N LYS A 166 1.77 4.26 -3.54
CA LYS A 166 2.94 5.11 -3.35
C LYS A 166 3.57 4.78 -1.99
N VAL A 167 4.89 4.71 -1.95
CA VAL A 167 5.66 4.52 -0.70
C VAL A 167 6.08 5.90 -0.17
N ILE A 168 5.93 6.11 1.14
CA ILE A 168 6.29 7.35 1.85
C ILE A 168 7.06 7.07 3.16
#